data_AF-A0A6B9FNZ8-F1
#
_entry.id   AF-A0A6B9FNZ8-F1
#
_cell.length_a   1.000
_cell.length_b   1.000
_cell.length_c   1.000
_cell.angle_alpha   90.00
_cell.angle_beta   90.00
_cell.angle_gamma   90.00
#
_symmetry.space_group_name_H-M   'P 1'
#
loop_
_entity.id
_entity.type
_entity.pdbx_description
1 polymer ?
#
loop_
_entity_poly.entity_id
_entity_poly.type
_entity_poly.pdbx_seq_one_letter_code
_entity_poly.pdbx_strand_id
1 'polypeptide(L)'
;MPLYDFTLGQLSGQTSFKRFHFEARDLDVAIREATAWAKHTRRHSGRPNDTSHWPLVILAGEGSADLRPGTMLFELKDVHPD
;
A
#
# COMPACT_ATOMS: atom_id res chain seq x y z
N MET A 1 5.08 -9.80 16.54
CA MET A 1 4.45 -8.55 16.04
C MET A 1 3.77 -8.91 14.73
N PRO A 2 2.58 -8.36 14.44
CA PRO A 2 1.91 -8.61 13.17
C PRO A 2 2.73 -8.10 11.99
N LEU A 3 2.75 -8.88 10.91
CA LEU A 3 3.37 -8.51 9.64
C LEU A 3 2.29 -7.93 8.73
N TYR A 4 2.60 -6.84 8.05
CA TYR A 4 1.70 -6.16 7.12
C TYR A 4 2.30 -6.07 5.72
N ASP A 5 1.48 -6.38 4.73
CA ASP A 5 1.78 -6.25 3.32
C ASP A 5 0.99 -5.09 2.72
N PHE A 6 1.71 -4.14 2.12
CA PHE A 6 1.13 -3.00 1.44
C PHE A 6 1.25 -3.20 -0.06
N THR A 7 0.12 -3.14 -0.77
CA THR A 7 0.08 -3.25 -2.23
C THR A 7 -0.50 -1.97 -2.80
N LEU A 8 0.27 -1.29 -3.64
CA LEU A 8 -0.16 -0.08 -4.34
C LEU A 8 -0.35 -0.41 -5.82
N GLY A 9 -1.57 -0.25 -6.31
CA GLY A 9 -1.91 -0.42 -7.72
C GLY A 9 -1.91 0.90 -8.47
N GLN A 10 -1.26 0.96 -9.63
CA GLN A 10 -1.42 2.05 -10.59
C GLN A 10 -2.31 1.58 -11.74
N LEU A 11 -3.54 2.11 -11.82
CA LEU A 11 -4.55 1.75 -12.82
C LEU A 11 -4.43 2.58 -14.12
N SER A 12 -3.22 2.95 -14.54
CA SER A 12 -3.02 3.76 -15.77
C SER A 12 -2.33 2.94 -16.87
N GLY A 13 -3.09 2.39 -17.82
CA GLY A 13 -2.63 1.83 -19.10
C GLY A 13 -1.72 0.58 -19.08
N GLN A 14 -0.90 0.41 -18.06
CA GLN A 14 -0.13 -0.79 -17.72
C GLN A 14 -0.32 -1.02 -16.22
N THR A 15 -1.04 -2.07 -15.85
CA THR A 15 -1.29 -2.40 -14.46
C THR A 15 0.02 -2.75 -13.77
N SER A 16 0.57 -1.80 -13.02
CA SER A 16 1.79 -2.00 -12.23
C SER A 16 1.42 -2.02 -10.76
N PHE A 17 1.72 -3.13 -10.09
CA PHE A 17 1.55 -3.27 -8.65
C PHE A 17 2.91 -3.18 -7.98
N LYS A 18 3.04 -2.28 -7.00
CA LYS A 18 4.20 -2.23 -6.10
C LYS A 18 3.81 -2.84 -4.77
N ARG A 19 4.71 -3.64 -4.19
CA ARG A 19 4.50 -4.30 -2.89
C ARG A 19 5.60 -3.90 -1.92
N PHE A 20 5.24 -3.68 -0.66
CA PHE A 20 6.15 -3.37 0.43
C PHE A 20 5.72 -4.14 1.67
N HIS A 21 6.68 -4.75 2.37
CA HIS A 21 6.43 -5.58 3.56
C HIS A 21 6.94 -4.81 4.78
N PHE A 22 6.14 -4.76 5.84
CA PHE A 22 6.44 -3.98 7.03
C PHE A 22 5.94 -4.67 8.31
N GLU A 23 6.80 -4.78 9.32
CA GLU A 23 6.41 -5.24 10.65
C GLU A 23 5.99 -4.04 11.50
N ALA A 24 4.75 -4.06 12.01
CA ALA A 24 4.24 -3.00 12.87
C ALA A 24 3.75 -3.56 14.20
N ARG A 25 3.74 -2.71 15.22
CA ARG A 25 3.21 -3.07 16.54
C ARG A 25 1.68 -3.16 16.55
N ASP A 26 1.04 -2.36 15.70
CA ASP A 26 -0.40 -2.22 15.57
C ASP A 26 -0.78 -1.74 14.16
N LEU A 27 -2.09 -1.74 13.89
CA LEU A 27 -2.66 -1.37 12.59
C LEU A 27 -2.51 0.13 12.28
N ASP A 28 -2.54 1.01 13.27
CA ASP A 28 -2.46 2.46 13.04
C ASP A 28 -1.06 2.86 12.55
N VAL A 29 -0.02 2.26 13.13
CA VAL A 29 1.36 2.38 12.65
C VAL A 29 1.48 1.85 11.23
N ALA A 30 0.89 0.68 10.94
CA ALA A 30 0.92 0.11 9.59
C ALA A 30 0.24 1.02 8.55
N ILE A 31 -0.92 1.61 8.87
CA ILE A 31 -1.63 2.53 7.97
C ILE A 31 -0.82 3.80 7.69
N ARG A 32 -0.20 4.39 8.72
CA ARG A 32 0.65 5.59 8.56
C ARG A 32 1.84 5.31 7.65
N GLU A 33 2.54 4.20 7.87
CA GLU A 33 3.69 3.82 7.06
C GLU A 33 3.29 3.45 5.63
N ALA A 34 2.19 2.71 5.44
CA ALA A 34 1.66 2.39 4.12
C ALA A 34 1.32 3.65 3.32
N THR A 35 0.69 4.63 3.97
CA THR A 35 0.33 5.91 3.35
C THR A 35 1.57 6.71 2.97
N ALA A 36 2.55 6.82 3.88
CA ALA A 36 3.80 7.54 3.62
C ALA A 36 4.60 6.90 2.47
N TRP A 37 4.74 5.58 2.47
CA TRP A 37 5.37 4.82 1.40
C TRP A 37 4.64 5.01 0.06
N ALA A 38 3.31 4.99 0.05
CA ALA A 38 2.52 5.17 -1.17
C ALA A 38 2.68 6.60 -1.75
N LYS A 39 2.66 7.64 -0.90
CA LYS A 39 2.93 9.02 -1.32
C LYS A 39 4.34 9.17 -1.91
N HIS A 40 5.34 8.61 -1.23
CA HIS A 40 6.72 8.61 -1.72
C HIS A 40 6.83 7.90 -3.07
N THR A 41 6.19 6.74 -3.21
CA THR A 41 6.18 5.96 -4.45
C THR A 41 5.51 6.72 -5.60
N ARG A 42 4.37 7.37 -5.35
CA ARG A 42 3.68 8.20 -6.35
C ARG A 42 4.55 9.38 -6.79
N ARG A 43 5.25 10.02 -5.86
CA ARG A 43 6.17 11.14 -6.18
C ARG A 43 7.33 10.73 -7.11
N HIS A 44 7.84 9.51 -6.97
CA HIS A 44 9.03 9.06 -7.73
C HIS A 44 8.68 8.24 -8.98
N SER A 45 7.53 7.58 -9.01
CA SER A 45 7.14 6.66 -10.10
C SER A 45 5.85 7.07 -10.81
N GLY A 46 5.05 7.94 -10.21
CA GLY A 46 3.88 8.51 -10.85
C GLY A 46 4.28 9.57 -11.87
N ARG A 47 3.42 9.79 -12.87
CA ARG A 47 3.60 10.93 -13.77
C ARG A 47 3.16 12.19 -13.02
N PRO A 48 3.88 13.32 -13.14
CA PRO A 48 3.58 14.54 -12.38
C PRO A 48 2.17 15.10 -12.63
N ASN A 49 1.57 14.79 -13.77
CA ASN A 49 0.21 15.21 -14.14
C ASN A 49 -0.83 14.08 -14.03
N ASP A 50 -0.46 12.92 -13.48
CA ASP A 50 -1.38 11.79 -13.33
C ASP A 50 -2.26 11.98 -12.09
N THR A 51 -3.52 12.32 -12.33
CA THR A 51 -4.56 12.47 -11.31
C THR A 51 -5.32 11.17 -11.04
N SER A 52 -4.93 10.06 -11.67
CA SER A 52 -5.60 8.77 -11.47
C SER A 52 -5.57 8.32 -10.01
N HIS A 53 -6.56 7.52 -9.63
CA HIS A 53 -6.59 6.85 -8.33
C HIS A 53 -5.51 5.76 -8.26
N TRP A 54 -4.79 5.71 -7.15
CA TRP A 54 -3.82 4.65 -6.84
C TRP A 54 -4.31 3.88 -5.61
N PRO A 55 -5.10 2.80 -5.78
CA PRO A 55 -5.59 2.02 -4.66
C PRO A 55 -4.41 1.44 -3.86
N LEU A 56 -4.40 1.72 -2.56
CA LEU A 56 -3.50 1.12 -1.59
C LEU A 56 -4.27 0.08 -0.77
N VAL A 57 -3.78 -1.14 -0.78
CA VAL A 57 -4.35 -2.28 -0.07
C VAL A 57 -3.40 -2.69 1.05
N ILE A 58 -3.93 -2.88 2.25
CA ILE A 58 -3.18 -3.35 3.41
C ILE A 58 -3.69 -4.75 3.79
N LEU A 59 -2.80 -5.73 3.77
CA LEU A 59 -3.03 -7.10 4.24
C LEU A 59 -2.27 -7.28 5.56
N ALA A 60 -2.82 -8.02 6.51
CA ALA A 60 -2.11 -8.41 7.73
C ALA A 60 -2.06 -9.93 7.89
N GLY A 61 -0.97 -10.42 8.47
CA GLY A 61 -0.76 -11.83 8.79
C GLY A 61 -0.03 -12.00 10.12
N GLU A 62 -0.28 -13.11 10.80
CA GLU A 62 0.54 -13.55 11.92
C GLU A 62 1.75 -14.32 11.39
N GLY A 63 2.92 -13.67 11.41
CA GLY A 63 4.17 -14.27 10.92
C GLY A 63 4.24 -14.38 9.41
N SER A 64 5.46 -14.63 8.91
CA SER A 64 5.82 -14.58 7.48
C SER A 64 5.09 -15.61 6.59
N ALA A 65 4.36 -16.57 7.18
CA ALA A 65 3.80 -17.72 6.48
C ALA A 65 2.30 -17.63 6.18
N ASP A 66 1.55 -16.73 6.84
CA ASP A 66 0.08 -16.66 6.72
C ASP A 66 -0.44 -15.32 6.17
N LEU A 67 0.38 -14.59 5.43
CA LEU A 67 -0.09 -13.51 4.54
C LEU A 67 -0.86 -14.15 3.36
N ARG A 68 -2.03 -14.71 3.66
CA ARG A 68 -2.93 -15.24 2.65
C ARG A 68 -3.42 -14.06 1.80
N PRO A 69 -3.40 -14.16 0.46
CA PRO A 69 -3.86 -13.10 -0.46
C PRO A 69 -5.34 -12.66 -0.32
N GLY A 70 -6.04 -13.01 0.74
CA GLY A 70 -7.47 -12.78 0.92
C GLY A 70 -7.87 -11.88 2.10
N THR A 71 -7.00 -11.64 3.10
CA THR A 71 -7.39 -10.84 4.28
C THR A 71 -7.05 -9.37 4.05
N MET A 72 -7.93 -8.70 3.29
CA MET A 72 -7.88 -7.26 3.09
C MET A 72 -8.42 -6.54 4.32
N LEU A 73 -7.55 -5.78 5.01
CA LEU A 73 -7.96 -4.99 6.16
C LEU A 73 -8.52 -3.63 5.75
N PHE A 74 -7.95 -3.02 4.71
CA PHE A 74 -8.25 -1.64 4.36
C PHE A 74 -7.93 -1.31 2.89
N GLU A 75 -8.78 -0.49 2.26
CA GLU A 75 -8.53 0.15 0.97
C GLU A 75 -8.41 1.66 1.16
N LEU A 76 -7.28 2.23 0.77
CA LEU A 76 -7.11 3.67 0.64
C LEU A 76 -7.27 4.04 -0.82
N LYS A 77 -8.41 4.63 -1.13
CA LYS A 77 -8.62 5.37 -2.37
C LYS A 77 -8.09 6.78 -2.10
N ASP A 78 -7.31 7.30 -3.04
CA ASP A 78 -6.78 8.67 -2.99
C ASP A 78 -5.57 8.93 -2.09
N VAL A 79 -4.49 8.20 -2.33
CA VAL A 79 -3.15 8.64 -1.92
C VAL A 79 -2.74 9.86 -2.77
N HIS A 80 -3.11 11.06 -2.33
CA HIS A 80 -2.69 12.32 -2.94
C HIS A 80 -1.23 12.66 -2.57
N PRO A 81 -0.44 13.23 -3.51
CA PRO A 81 0.82 13.86 -3.15
C PRO A 81 0.55 15.06 -2.22
N ASP A 82 1.42 15.23 -1.22
CA ASP A 82 1.47 16.46 -0.42
C ASP A 82 1.90 17.66 -1.29
#